data_AF-N6T8Y8-F1
#
_entry.id   AF-N6T8Y8-F1
#
_cell.length_a   1.000
_cell.length_b   1.000
_cell.length_c   1.000
_cell.angle_alpha   90.00
_cell.angle_beta   90.00
_cell.angle_gamma   90.00
#
_symmetry.space_group_name_H-M   'P 1'
#
loop_
_entity.id
_entity.type
_entity.pdbx_description
1 polymer ?
#
loop_
_entity_poly.entity_id
_entity_poly.type
_entity_poly.pdbx_seq_one_letter_code
_entity_poly.pdbx_strand_id
1 'polypeptide(L)'
;MVSGKEFRNTLKKPLPNAKETDKSCRVVPAFTIQAFQKGTCVNPPPKCNAFKEVEPKGGKKFRMNYKRGNLPIALEAKGGKVSWKADVNKLDFHYYLPMFFEGLCETENPYKLFAQQGIHDMLTHGGQKIFPCIPQLIIPIKDALKTKNKEVMCSTLKVLQHLVRAGDMIGEALVPYYRQILPTLNLFKEKNGN
;
A
#
# COMPACT_ATOMS: atom_id res chain seq x y z
N MET A 1 -12.37 -32.29 46.28
CA MET A 1 -11.96 -31.51 45.08
C MET A 1 -13.16 -31.44 44.16
N VAL A 2 -13.57 -30.25 43.74
CA VAL A 2 -14.67 -30.08 42.78
C VAL A 2 -14.22 -30.62 41.43
N SER A 3 -15.02 -31.49 40.81
CA SER A 3 -14.69 -32.04 39.49
C SER A 3 -14.62 -30.93 38.44
N GLY A 4 -13.73 -31.05 37.45
CA GLY A 4 -13.64 -30.07 36.35
C GLY A 4 -14.96 -29.90 35.55
N LYS A 5 -15.87 -30.86 35.61
CA LYS A 5 -17.24 -30.74 35.07
C LYS A 5 -18.14 -29.87 35.96
N GLU A 6 -18.08 -30.07 37.27
CA GLU A 6 -18.87 -29.30 38.25
C GLU A 6 -18.45 -27.83 38.25
N PHE A 7 -17.13 -27.56 38.20
CA PHE A 7 -16.61 -26.19 38.07
C PHE A 7 -17.18 -25.49 36.83
N ARG A 8 -17.13 -26.12 35.65
CA ARG A 8 -17.69 -25.53 34.42
C ARG A 8 -19.20 -25.27 34.49
N ASN A 9 -19.95 -26.10 35.20
CA ASN A 9 -21.37 -25.88 35.41
C ASN A 9 -21.64 -24.67 36.31
N THR A 10 -20.77 -24.39 37.29
CA THR A 10 -20.90 -23.19 38.14
C THR A 10 -20.66 -21.89 37.38
N LEU A 11 -19.84 -21.89 36.32
CA LEU A 11 -19.55 -20.69 35.50
C LEU A 11 -20.75 -20.19 34.69
N LYS A 12 -21.76 -21.04 34.46
CA LYS A 12 -22.97 -20.64 33.70
C LYS A 12 -23.93 -19.77 34.52
N LYS A 13 -23.74 -19.69 35.85
CA LYS A 13 -24.59 -18.90 36.73
C LYS A 13 -24.32 -17.39 36.53
N PRO A 14 -25.36 -16.54 36.49
CA PRO A 14 -25.18 -15.09 36.45
C PRO A 14 -24.48 -14.59 37.73
N LEU A 15 -23.86 -13.41 37.67
CA LEU A 15 -23.27 -12.79 38.87
C LEU A 15 -24.37 -12.45 39.89
N PRO A 16 -24.08 -12.53 41.21
CA PRO A 16 -25.06 -12.27 42.27
C PRO A 16 -25.76 -10.91 42.17
N ASN A 17 -25.10 -9.92 41.55
CA ASN A 17 -25.61 -8.55 41.36
C ASN A 17 -25.86 -8.20 39.89
N ALA A 18 -26.00 -9.20 39.00
CA ALA A 18 -26.31 -8.92 37.60
C ALA A 18 -27.74 -8.42 37.47
N LYS A 19 -27.92 -7.20 36.93
CA LYS A 19 -29.25 -6.69 36.59
C LYS A 19 -29.89 -7.60 35.55
N GLU A 20 -31.08 -8.11 35.83
CA GLU A 20 -31.91 -8.80 34.85
C GLU A 20 -32.42 -7.76 33.84
N THR A 21 -31.67 -7.58 32.75
CA THR A 21 -32.08 -6.70 31.65
C THR A 21 -32.96 -7.49 30.69
N ASP A 22 -34.25 -7.18 30.70
CA ASP A 22 -35.32 -7.91 30.02
C ASP A 22 -35.24 -7.92 28.46
N LYS A 23 -34.25 -7.25 27.84
CA LYS A 23 -34.17 -7.13 26.37
C LYS A 23 -32.78 -7.13 25.74
N SER A 24 -31.68 -7.08 26.51
CA SER A 24 -30.33 -7.09 25.93
C SER A 24 -29.35 -7.87 26.79
N CYS A 25 -28.50 -8.67 26.13
CA CYS A 25 -27.42 -9.40 26.80
C CYS A 25 -26.35 -8.42 27.31
N ARG A 26 -25.75 -8.75 28.46
CA ARG A 26 -24.65 -7.97 29.02
C ARG A 26 -23.38 -8.17 28.20
N VAL A 27 -22.84 -7.10 27.63
CA VAL A 27 -21.57 -7.17 26.87
C VAL A 27 -20.40 -7.38 27.84
N VAL A 28 -19.56 -8.37 27.57
CA VAL A 28 -18.41 -8.77 28.42
C VAL A 28 -17.15 -8.96 27.58
N PRO A 29 -15.94 -8.80 28.16
CA PRO A 29 -14.69 -9.06 27.44
C PRO A 29 -14.56 -10.54 27.05
N ALA A 30 -13.95 -10.79 25.89
CA ALA A 30 -13.61 -12.15 25.44
C ALA A 30 -12.64 -12.84 26.41
N PHE A 31 -12.67 -14.17 26.41
CA PHE A 31 -11.78 -15.03 27.21
C PHE A 31 -11.85 -14.78 28.73
N THR A 32 -12.98 -14.27 29.24
CA THR A 32 -13.23 -14.09 30.68
C THR A 32 -14.23 -15.11 31.21
N ILE A 33 -14.26 -15.35 32.53
CA ILE A 33 -15.30 -16.18 33.18
C ILE A 33 -16.71 -15.64 32.87
N GLN A 34 -16.85 -14.32 32.76
CA GLN A 34 -18.11 -13.67 32.46
C GLN A 34 -18.66 -14.06 31.08
N ALA A 35 -17.80 -14.35 30.11
CA ALA A 35 -18.20 -14.82 28.78
C ALA A 35 -18.87 -16.20 28.78
N PHE A 36 -18.67 -16.99 29.84
CA PHE A 36 -19.32 -18.31 30.02
C PHE A 36 -20.66 -18.22 30.77
N GLN A 37 -21.03 -17.03 31.27
CA GLN A 37 -22.27 -16.81 32.03
C GLN A 37 -23.46 -16.64 31.09
N LYS A 38 -24.63 -17.14 31.50
CA LYS A 38 -25.89 -16.93 30.76
C LYS A 38 -26.24 -15.44 30.69
N GLY A 39 -26.91 -15.05 29.58
CA GLY A 39 -27.36 -13.67 29.39
C GLY A 39 -26.23 -12.68 29.08
N THR A 40 -25.04 -13.16 28.71
CA THR A 40 -23.92 -12.31 28.31
C THR A 40 -23.60 -12.47 26.83
N CYS A 41 -23.07 -11.42 26.22
CA CYS A 41 -22.52 -11.45 24.87
C CYS A 41 -21.07 -11.00 24.91
N VAL A 42 -20.21 -11.70 24.16
CA VAL A 42 -18.80 -11.34 24.07
C VAL A 42 -18.64 -10.14 23.14
N ASN A 43 -17.86 -9.14 23.58
CA ASN A 43 -17.49 -8.02 22.71
C ASN A 43 -16.74 -8.56 21.47
N PRO A 44 -17.21 -8.31 20.25
CA PRO A 44 -16.54 -8.80 19.05
C PRO A 44 -15.11 -8.25 18.96
N PRO A 45 -14.19 -8.98 18.29
CA PRO A 45 -12.84 -8.49 18.08
C PRO A 45 -12.86 -7.19 17.26
N PRO A 46 -11.89 -6.28 17.46
CA PRO A 46 -11.77 -5.07 16.66
C PRO A 46 -11.67 -5.40 15.17
N LYS A 47 -12.34 -4.59 14.34
CA LYS A 47 -12.27 -4.76 12.87
C LYS A 47 -10.85 -4.46 12.39
N CYS A 48 -10.19 -5.45 11.81
CA CYS A 48 -8.84 -5.31 11.25
C CYS A 48 -8.78 -4.36 10.02
N ASN A 49 -9.90 -4.20 9.29
CA ASN A 49 -10.00 -3.33 8.12
C ASN A 49 -8.86 -3.55 7.10
N ALA A 50 -8.46 -4.80 6.88
CA ALA A 50 -7.30 -5.15 6.06
C ALA A 50 -7.34 -4.54 4.65
N PHE A 51 -8.52 -4.41 4.04
CA PHE A 51 -8.70 -3.86 2.69
C PHE A 51 -8.97 -2.36 2.62
N LYS A 52 -9.06 -1.67 3.77
CA LYS A 52 -9.35 -0.23 3.79
C LYS A 52 -8.20 0.53 3.12
N GLU A 53 -8.54 1.39 2.17
CA GLU A 53 -7.58 2.29 1.52
C GLU A 53 -6.90 3.18 2.56
N VAL A 54 -5.61 3.43 2.32
CA VAL A 54 -4.76 4.24 3.18
C VAL A 54 -4.28 5.41 2.34
N GLU A 55 -4.38 6.61 2.89
CA GLU A 55 -3.84 7.78 2.20
C GLU A 55 -2.35 7.62 1.93
N PRO A 56 -1.89 7.98 0.72
CA PRO A 56 -0.48 7.90 0.39
C PRO A 56 0.34 8.80 1.30
N LYS A 57 1.37 8.22 1.94
CA LYS A 57 2.39 9.00 2.66
C LYS A 57 3.36 9.70 1.70
N GLY A 58 3.53 9.15 0.50
CA GLY A 58 4.38 9.65 -0.59
C GLY A 58 3.72 10.74 -1.44
N GLY A 59 4.35 11.10 -2.57
CA GLY A 59 3.80 12.08 -3.54
C GLY A 59 4.01 13.56 -3.21
N LYS A 60 4.07 13.94 -1.91
CA LYS A 60 4.23 15.34 -1.50
C LYS A 60 5.48 16.03 -2.08
N LYS A 61 6.62 15.32 -2.10
CA LYS A 61 7.87 15.82 -2.69
C LYS A 61 7.76 15.95 -4.21
N PHE A 62 7.14 14.98 -4.89
CA PHE A 62 6.88 15.06 -6.32
C PHE A 62 5.98 16.26 -6.66
N ARG A 63 4.84 16.44 -5.95
CA ARG A 63 3.97 17.63 -6.10
C ARG A 63 4.73 18.92 -5.85
N MET A 64 5.59 18.96 -4.83
CA MET A 64 6.40 20.14 -4.52
C MET A 64 7.39 20.46 -5.65
N ASN A 65 8.08 19.46 -6.20
CA ASN A 65 9.01 19.65 -7.31
C ASN A 65 8.30 20.05 -8.61
N TYR A 66 7.10 19.51 -8.86
CA TYR A 66 6.25 19.96 -9.95
C TYR A 66 5.89 21.44 -9.80
N LYS A 67 5.37 21.84 -8.63
CA LYS A 67 4.95 23.24 -8.35
C LYS A 67 6.12 24.23 -8.43
N ARG A 68 7.33 23.80 -8.08
CA ARG A 68 8.56 24.60 -8.21
C ARG A 68 9.10 24.68 -9.64
N GLY A 69 8.57 23.89 -10.58
CA GLY A 69 9.08 23.84 -11.95
C GLY A 69 10.41 23.09 -12.11
N ASN A 70 10.84 22.36 -11.07
CA ASN A 70 12.13 21.64 -11.03
C ASN A 70 12.13 20.33 -11.84
N LEU A 71 10.97 19.93 -12.36
CA LEU A 71 10.89 18.72 -13.17
C LEU A 71 11.50 18.96 -14.56
N PRO A 72 12.24 17.96 -15.09
CA PRO A 72 12.85 18.01 -16.41
C PRO A 72 11.83 17.79 -17.54
N ILE A 73 10.54 17.83 -17.23
CA ILE A 73 9.42 17.64 -18.16
C ILE A 73 8.46 18.82 -18.10
N ALA A 74 7.80 19.11 -19.21
CA ALA A 74 6.82 20.18 -19.38
C ALA A 74 5.63 19.71 -20.22
N LEU A 75 4.52 20.43 -20.12
CA LEU A 75 3.39 20.25 -21.04
C LEU A 75 3.67 21.07 -22.31
N GLU A 76 3.55 20.45 -23.48
CA GLU A 76 3.70 21.12 -24.75
C GLU A 76 2.48 22.00 -25.06
N ALA A 77 2.72 23.27 -25.43
CA ALA A 77 1.68 24.27 -25.65
C ALA A 77 0.71 23.94 -26.79
N LYS A 78 1.14 23.15 -27.79
CA LYS A 78 0.37 22.89 -29.03
C LYS A 78 -0.26 21.50 -29.14
N GLY A 79 -0.09 20.63 -28.14
CA GLY A 79 -0.56 19.25 -28.26
C GLY A 79 -0.88 18.53 -26.95
N GLY A 80 -0.69 19.17 -25.79
CA GLY A 80 -0.97 18.55 -24.49
C GLY A 80 -0.10 17.32 -24.19
N LYS A 81 0.92 17.04 -25.02
CA LYS A 81 1.89 15.96 -24.81
C LYS A 81 2.96 16.42 -23.83
N VAL A 82 3.49 15.49 -23.06
CA VAL A 82 4.64 15.76 -22.18
C VAL A 82 5.90 15.79 -23.05
N SER A 83 6.68 16.85 -22.92
CA SER A 83 7.99 16.98 -23.56
C SER A 83 9.08 17.10 -22.50
N TRP A 84 10.24 16.53 -22.80
CA TRP A 84 11.43 16.63 -21.96
C TRP A 84 12.17 17.93 -22.27
N LYS A 85 12.53 18.68 -21.23
CA LYS A 85 13.35 19.90 -21.32
C LYS A 85 14.83 19.60 -21.54
N ALA A 86 15.26 18.38 -21.22
CA ALA A 86 16.62 17.90 -21.34
C ALA A 86 16.63 16.46 -21.86
N ASP A 87 17.71 16.05 -22.51
CA ASP A 87 17.90 14.68 -22.97
C ASP A 87 17.90 13.70 -21.79
N VAL A 88 17.00 12.71 -21.82
CA VAL A 88 16.84 11.68 -20.79
C VAL A 88 18.16 10.97 -20.52
N ASN A 89 18.96 10.74 -21.55
CA ASN A 89 20.24 10.05 -21.43
C ASN A 89 21.28 10.84 -20.63
N LYS A 90 21.12 12.17 -20.48
CA LYS A 90 22.06 13.03 -19.73
C LYS A 90 21.62 13.31 -18.31
N LEU A 91 20.44 12.84 -17.90
CA LEU A 91 19.92 13.05 -16.56
C LEU A 91 20.65 12.17 -15.53
N ASP A 92 20.70 12.67 -14.30
CA ASP A 92 21.13 11.88 -13.14
C ASP A 92 19.97 11.00 -12.65
N PHE A 93 20.09 9.70 -12.92
CA PHE A 93 19.09 8.70 -12.55
C PHE A 93 18.97 8.53 -11.04
N HIS A 94 20.04 8.74 -10.26
CA HIS A 94 19.99 8.60 -8.80
C HIS A 94 19.08 9.66 -8.17
N TYR A 95 18.99 10.84 -8.78
CA TYR A 95 18.13 11.91 -8.32
C TYR A 95 16.73 11.84 -8.92
N TYR A 96 16.63 11.77 -10.24
CA TYR A 96 15.33 11.92 -10.93
C TYR A 96 14.49 10.65 -10.87
N LEU A 97 15.07 9.46 -11.00
CA LEU A 97 14.27 8.23 -11.07
C LEU A 97 13.51 7.97 -9.74
N PRO A 98 14.15 8.03 -8.55
CA PRO A 98 13.42 7.91 -7.29
C PRO A 98 12.38 9.02 -7.10
N MET A 99 12.67 10.26 -7.53
CA MET A 99 11.73 11.38 -7.46
C MET A 99 10.46 11.10 -8.27
N PHE A 100 10.59 10.57 -9.49
CA PHE A 100 9.44 10.17 -10.30
C PHE A 100 8.68 9.00 -9.69
N PHE A 101 9.39 8.00 -9.15
CA PHE A 101 8.78 6.86 -8.46
C PHE A 101 8.01 7.26 -7.18
N GLU A 102 8.41 8.31 -6.46
CA GLU A 102 7.61 8.87 -5.35
C GLU A 102 6.23 9.38 -5.84
N GLY A 103 6.13 9.75 -7.13
CA GLY A 103 4.91 10.15 -7.80
C GLY A 103 3.96 8.99 -8.17
N LEU A 104 4.33 7.73 -7.96
CA LEU A 104 3.44 6.57 -8.20
C LEU A 104 2.14 6.65 -7.37
N CYS A 105 2.20 7.30 -6.21
CA CYS A 105 1.06 7.52 -5.33
C CYS A 105 0.07 8.57 -5.86
N GLU A 106 0.40 9.30 -6.92
CA GLU A 106 -0.42 10.41 -7.42
C GLU A 106 -1.63 9.93 -8.21
N THR A 107 -2.80 10.43 -7.82
CA THR A 107 -4.09 10.16 -8.48
C THR A 107 -4.64 11.37 -9.23
N GLU A 108 -4.20 12.58 -8.86
CA GLU A 108 -4.69 13.84 -9.42
C GLU A 108 -3.95 14.23 -10.71
N ASN A 109 -4.69 14.68 -11.72
CA ASN A 109 -4.12 15.34 -12.89
C ASN A 109 -3.78 16.81 -12.55
N PRO A 110 -2.65 17.37 -13.01
CA PRO A 110 -1.68 16.82 -13.97
C PRO A 110 -0.58 15.94 -13.35
N TYR A 111 -0.46 15.86 -12.02
CA TYR A 111 0.66 15.19 -11.35
C TYR A 111 0.83 13.72 -11.76
N LYS A 112 -0.27 12.97 -11.77
CA LYS A 112 -0.31 11.58 -12.18
C LYS A 112 0.28 11.36 -13.59
N LEU A 113 -0.14 12.19 -14.54
CA LEU A 113 0.29 12.09 -15.95
C LEU A 113 1.80 12.32 -16.07
N PHE A 114 2.32 13.34 -15.39
CA PHE A 114 3.75 13.65 -15.38
C PHE A 114 4.58 12.55 -14.72
N ALA A 115 4.10 11.98 -13.60
CA ALA A 115 4.77 10.88 -12.92
C ALA A 115 4.81 9.63 -13.81
N GLN A 116 3.68 9.21 -14.36
CA GLN A 116 3.58 8.00 -15.18
C GLN A 116 4.40 8.10 -16.48
N GLN A 117 4.33 9.24 -17.17
CA GLN A 117 5.09 9.45 -18.39
C GLN A 117 6.60 9.54 -18.10
N GLY A 118 6.98 10.28 -17.05
CA GLY A 118 8.38 10.40 -16.63
C GLY A 118 9.01 9.04 -16.30
N ILE A 119 8.29 8.22 -15.53
CA ILE A 119 8.73 6.84 -15.23
C ILE A 119 8.85 6.01 -16.52
N HIS A 120 7.84 6.07 -17.40
CA HIS A 120 7.85 5.30 -18.63
C HIS A 120 9.08 5.64 -19.49
N ASP A 121 9.30 6.92 -19.79
CA ASP A 121 10.39 7.35 -20.67
C ASP A 121 11.77 7.07 -20.05
N MET A 122 11.92 7.29 -18.73
CA MET A 122 13.18 6.98 -18.05
C MET A 122 13.49 5.49 -18.02
N LEU A 123 12.48 4.62 -17.90
CA LEU A 123 12.70 3.17 -17.97
C LEU A 123 12.98 2.71 -19.40
N THR A 124 12.30 3.28 -20.40
CA THR A 124 12.51 2.95 -21.82
C THR A 124 13.92 3.34 -22.30
N HIS A 125 14.43 4.51 -21.87
CA HIS A 125 15.69 5.07 -22.37
C HIS A 125 16.86 5.00 -21.37
N GLY A 126 16.63 4.54 -20.14
CA GLY A 126 17.66 4.57 -19.09
C GLY A 126 18.75 3.51 -19.21
N GLY A 127 18.45 2.36 -19.82
CA GLY A 127 19.39 1.26 -20.00
C GLY A 127 20.13 0.90 -18.70
N GLN A 128 21.47 0.84 -18.78
CA GLN A 128 22.34 0.44 -17.66
C GLN A 128 22.31 1.39 -16.44
N LYS A 129 21.77 2.60 -16.58
CA LYS A 129 21.68 3.58 -15.47
C LYS A 129 20.62 3.23 -14.44
N ILE A 130 19.67 2.36 -14.80
CA ILE A 130 18.54 1.97 -13.93
C ILE A 130 19.02 1.01 -12.84
N PHE A 131 19.88 0.06 -13.18
CA PHE A 131 20.39 -0.97 -12.27
C PHE A 131 20.93 -0.42 -10.92
N PRO A 132 21.83 0.58 -10.87
CA PRO A 132 22.34 1.11 -9.60
C PRO A 132 21.27 1.84 -8.77
N CYS A 133 20.15 2.24 -9.38
CA CYS A 133 19.09 2.98 -8.69
C CYS A 133 18.10 2.06 -7.96
N ILE A 134 18.10 0.74 -8.23
CA ILE A 134 17.11 -0.22 -7.70
C ILE A 134 16.88 -0.10 -6.19
N PRO A 135 17.91 -0.02 -5.32
CA PRO A 135 17.70 0.09 -3.88
C PRO A 135 16.88 1.33 -3.47
N GLN A 136 16.98 2.43 -4.23
CA GLN A 136 16.27 3.68 -3.97
C GLN A 136 14.80 3.62 -4.40
N LEU A 137 14.44 2.73 -5.33
CA LEU A 137 13.06 2.60 -5.84
C LEU A 137 12.16 1.77 -4.92
N ILE A 138 12.74 0.96 -4.02
CA ILE A 138 12.01 0.00 -3.19
C ILE A 138 11.01 0.69 -2.26
N ILE A 139 11.41 1.78 -1.61
CA ILE A 139 10.55 2.50 -0.66
C ILE A 139 9.36 3.16 -1.40
N PRO A 140 9.57 3.93 -2.48
CA PRO A 140 8.46 4.46 -3.27
C PRO A 140 7.47 3.40 -3.77
N ILE A 141 7.97 2.26 -4.28
CA ILE A 141 7.12 1.15 -4.75
C ILE A 141 6.29 0.58 -3.60
N LYS A 142 6.94 0.30 -2.46
CA LYS A 142 6.28 -0.21 -1.27
C LYS A 142 5.18 0.73 -0.77
N ASP A 143 5.47 2.03 -0.73
CA ASP A 143 4.51 3.03 -0.26
C ASP A 143 3.32 3.18 -1.22
N ALA A 144 3.56 3.13 -2.53
CA ALA A 144 2.49 3.13 -3.54
C ALA A 144 1.58 1.90 -3.39
N LEU A 145 2.15 0.69 -3.24
CA LEU A 145 1.35 -0.52 -3.02
C LEU A 145 0.58 -0.48 -1.69
N LYS A 146 1.19 0.09 -0.64
CA LYS A 146 0.59 0.19 0.71
C LYS A 146 -0.65 1.07 0.76
N THR A 147 -0.89 1.94 -0.24
CA THR A 147 -2.13 2.73 -0.35
C THR A 147 -3.38 1.85 -0.44
N LYS A 148 -3.24 0.61 -0.96
CA LYS A 148 -4.36 -0.31 -1.25
C LYS A 148 -5.39 0.28 -2.22
N ASN A 149 -5.09 1.41 -2.84
CA ASN A 149 -5.90 2.00 -3.88
C ASN A 149 -5.68 1.21 -5.18
N LYS A 150 -6.77 0.70 -5.76
CA LYS A 150 -6.69 -0.21 -6.91
C LYS A 150 -5.98 0.42 -8.11
N GLU A 151 -6.23 1.71 -8.37
CA GLU A 151 -5.66 2.42 -9.51
C GLU A 151 -4.15 2.56 -9.37
N VAL A 152 -3.70 3.03 -8.20
CA VAL A 152 -2.27 3.16 -7.86
C VAL A 152 -1.57 1.80 -7.91
N MET A 153 -2.19 0.76 -7.35
CA MET A 153 -1.64 -0.61 -7.36
C MET A 153 -1.48 -1.14 -8.78
N CYS A 154 -2.51 -1.05 -9.63
CA CYS A 154 -2.45 -1.50 -11.02
C CYS A 154 -1.39 -0.73 -11.82
N SER A 155 -1.28 0.59 -11.62
CA SER A 155 -0.23 1.40 -12.24
C SER A 155 1.16 0.96 -11.77
N THR A 156 1.34 0.75 -10.47
CA THR A 156 2.62 0.32 -9.89
C THR A 156 3.04 -1.06 -10.39
N LEU A 157 2.10 -2.00 -10.55
CA LEU A 157 2.37 -3.32 -11.13
C LEU A 157 2.81 -3.24 -12.60
N LYS A 158 2.20 -2.36 -13.40
CA LYS A 158 2.64 -2.12 -14.78
C LYS A 158 4.05 -1.53 -14.83
N VAL A 159 4.36 -0.58 -13.93
CA VAL A 159 5.70 -0.01 -13.80
C VAL A 159 6.72 -1.06 -13.38
N LEU A 160 6.37 -1.96 -12.45
CA LEU A 160 7.24 -3.08 -12.05
C LEU A 160 7.52 -4.03 -13.22
N GLN A 161 6.52 -4.36 -14.03
CA GLN A 161 6.69 -5.16 -15.25
C GLN A 161 7.61 -4.47 -16.26
N HIS A 162 7.52 -3.15 -16.39
CA HIS A 162 8.40 -2.39 -17.25
C HIS A 162 9.83 -2.36 -16.70
N LEU A 163 9.99 -2.10 -15.39
CA LEU A 163 11.28 -2.02 -14.71
C LEU A 163 12.11 -3.30 -14.90
N VAL A 164 11.51 -4.48 -14.71
CA VAL A 164 12.23 -5.75 -14.88
C VAL A 164 12.61 -6.07 -16.32
N ARG A 165 11.98 -5.42 -17.30
CA ARG A 165 12.27 -5.56 -18.74
C ARG A 165 13.20 -4.46 -19.26
N ALA A 166 13.52 -3.45 -18.45
CA ALA A 166 14.26 -2.27 -18.87
C ALA A 166 15.78 -2.49 -18.97
N GLY A 167 16.30 -3.59 -18.41
CA GLY A 167 17.73 -3.89 -18.45
C GLY A 167 18.07 -5.25 -17.85
N ASP A 168 19.26 -5.73 -18.18
CA ASP A 168 19.77 -7.01 -17.71
C ASP A 168 19.97 -7.00 -16.19
N MET A 169 19.82 -8.16 -15.55
CA MET A 169 20.02 -8.37 -14.11
C MET A 169 19.09 -7.57 -13.17
N ILE A 170 18.20 -6.69 -13.67
CA ILE A 170 17.27 -5.92 -12.82
C ILE A 170 16.32 -6.86 -12.06
N GLY A 171 15.83 -7.91 -12.72
CA GLY A 171 14.96 -8.91 -12.09
C GLY A 171 15.62 -9.61 -10.91
N GLU A 172 16.89 -9.99 -11.06
CA GLU A 172 17.68 -10.62 -10.00
C GLU A 172 17.98 -9.65 -8.85
N ALA A 173 18.31 -8.40 -9.19
CA ALA A 173 18.56 -7.35 -8.20
C ALA A 173 17.31 -7.03 -7.34
N LEU A 174 16.10 -7.34 -7.81
CA LEU A 174 14.87 -7.14 -7.03
C LEU A 174 14.58 -8.25 -6.01
N VAL A 175 15.17 -9.43 -6.17
CA VAL A 175 14.90 -10.61 -5.32
C VAL A 175 15.06 -10.32 -3.81
N PRO A 176 16.14 -9.63 -3.35
CA PRO A 176 16.31 -9.31 -1.93
C PRO A 176 15.19 -8.45 -1.33
N TYR A 177 14.40 -7.78 -2.17
CA TYR A 177 13.36 -6.83 -1.79
C TYR A 177 11.93 -7.38 -1.87
N TYR A 178 11.74 -8.62 -2.33
CA TYR A 178 10.41 -9.25 -2.46
C TYR A 178 9.61 -9.23 -1.15
N ARG A 179 10.27 -9.51 -0.01
CA ARG A 179 9.65 -9.43 1.33
C ARG A 179 9.07 -8.06 1.68
N GLN A 180 9.51 -6.98 1.02
CA GLN A 180 9.01 -5.63 1.25
C GLN A 180 7.84 -5.25 0.34
N ILE A 181 7.82 -5.78 -0.89
CA ILE A 181 6.91 -5.37 -1.97
C ILE A 181 5.68 -6.31 -2.03
N LEU A 182 5.92 -7.63 -1.96
CA LEU A 182 4.89 -8.64 -2.20
C LEU A 182 3.80 -8.80 -1.12
N PRO A 183 4.02 -8.50 0.18
CA PRO A 183 3.00 -8.74 1.21
C PRO A 183 1.65 -8.08 0.91
N THR A 184 1.65 -6.85 0.37
CA THR A 184 0.41 -6.16 0.02
C THR A 184 -0.28 -6.81 -1.17
N LEU A 185 0.46 -7.36 -2.13
CA LEU A 185 -0.13 -8.04 -3.29
C LEU A 185 -0.82 -9.34 -2.89
N ASN A 186 -0.29 -10.05 -1.88
CA ASN A 186 -0.92 -11.27 -1.38
C ASN A 186 -2.35 -11.03 -0.87
N LEU A 187 -2.61 -9.85 -0.28
CA LEU A 187 -3.94 -9.47 0.16
C LEU A 187 -4.95 -9.35 -1.01
N PHE A 188 -4.48 -8.99 -2.20
CA PHE A 188 -5.33 -8.74 -3.38
C PHE A 188 -5.24 -9.83 -4.45
N LYS A 189 -4.48 -10.90 -4.20
CA LYS A 189 -4.20 -11.97 -5.18
C LYS A 189 -5.47 -12.58 -5.78
N GLU A 190 -6.46 -12.87 -4.93
CA GLU A 190 -7.72 -13.51 -5.33
C GLU A 190 -8.80 -12.52 -5.79
N LYS A 191 -8.48 -11.22 -5.83
CA LYS A 191 -9.46 -10.18 -6.19
C LYS A 191 -9.62 -10.10 -7.71
N ASN A 192 -10.44 -11.00 -8.25
CA ASN A 192 -10.80 -11.06 -9.66
C ASN A 192 -12.26 -10.63 -9.90
N GLY A 193 -12.59 -10.17 -11.11
CA GLY A 193 -13.92 -9.66 -11.47
C GLY A 193 -14.93 -10.73 -11.93
N ASN A 194 -14.74 -11.98 -11.53
CA ASN A 194 -15.55 -13.13 -11.94
C ASN A 194 -16.69 -13.41 -10.97
#